data_AF-A0A7J5QFU0-F1
#
_entry.id   AF-A0A7J5QFU0-F1
#
_cell.length_a   1.000
_cell.length_b   1.000
_cell.length_c   1.000
_cell.angle_alpha   90.00
_cell.angle_beta   90.00
_cell.angle_gamma   90.00
#
_symmetry.space_group_name_H-M   'P 1'
#
loop_
_entity.id
_entity.type
_entity.pdbx_description
1 polymer ?
#
loop_
_entity_poly.entity_id
_entity_poly.type
_entity_poly.pdbx_seq_one_letter_code
_entity_poly.pdbx_strand_id
1 'polypeptide(L)' 'MSLANSIENHYERILNFFVNRSTNAAAEAFNAKIKAFRASFRGVVDMSFFLFRLAKVYA' A
#
# COMPACT_ATOMS: atom_id res chain seq x y z
N MET A 1 25.06 10.01 3.53
CA MET A 1 23.76 10.58 3.94
C MET A 1 23.09 9.57 4.86
N SER A 2 22.84 9.91 6.12
CA SER A 2 22.13 9.04 7.06
C SER A 2 20.61 9.15 6.81
N LEU A 3 19.85 8.16 7.29
CA LEU A 3 18.39 8.23 7.28
C LEU A 3 17.88 9.47 8.03
N ALA A 4 18.52 9.81 9.16
CA ALA A 4 18.19 10.99 9.94
C ALA A 4 18.31 12.28 9.13
N ASN A 5 19.43 12.47 8.41
CA ASN A 5 19.62 13.66 7.58
C ASN A 5 18.58 13.74 6.45
N SER A 6 18.13 12.60 5.90
CA SER A 6 17.08 12.57 4.88
C SER A 6 15.72 12.99 5.44
N ILE A 7 15.38 12.53 6.65
CA ILE A 7 14.15 12.92 7.35
C ILE A 7 14.17 14.42 7.66
N GLU A 8 15.28 14.94 8.18
CA GLU A 8 15.44 16.37 8.46
C GLU A 8 15.28 17.22 7.19
N ASN A 9 15.98 16.84 6.11
CA ASN A 9 15.92 17.57 4.82
C ASN A 9 14.53 17.56 4.16
N HIS A 10 13.66 16.63 4.53
CA HIS A 10 12.32 16.48 3.94
C HIS A 10 11.19 16.65 4.95
N TYR A 11 11.48 17.15 6.15
CA TYR A 11 10.55 17.22 7.26
C TYR A 11 9.24 17.95 6.92
N GLU A 12 9.31 19.13 6.30
CA GLU A 12 8.13 19.90 5.89
C GLU A 12 7.25 19.14 4.90
N ARG A 13 7.86 18.43 3.94
CA ARG A 13 7.13 17.61 2.97
C ARG A 13 6.44 16.44 3.65
N ILE A 14 7.09 15.81 4.62
CA ILE A 14 6.51 14.73 5.41
C ILE A 14 5.29 15.25 6.18
N LEU A 15 5.41 16.39 6.86
CA LEU A 15 4.27 17.00 7.57
C LEU A 15 3.10 17.32 6.62
N ASN A 16 3.39 17.91 5.46
CA ASN A 16 2.38 18.27 4.46
C ASN A 16 1.70 17.06 3.80
N PHE A 17 2.24 15.85 3.97
CA PHE A 17 1.60 14.62 3.49
C PHE A 17 0.42 14.19 4.38
N PHE A 18 0.36 14.64 5.62
CA PHE A 18 -0.72 14.34 6.55
C PHE A 18 -1.80 15.42 6.46
N VAL A 19 -2.97 15.07 5.91
CA VAL A 19 -4.14 15.95 5.90
C VAL A 19 -5.05 15.56 7.05
N ASN A 20 -5.29 16.48 7.99
CA ASN A 20 -6.04 16.21 9.23
C ASN A 20 -5.55 14.96 9.97
N ARG A 21 -4.21 14.80 10.08
CA ARG A 21 -3.51 13.63 10.66
C ARG A 21 -3.78 12.29 9.94
N SER A 22 -4.49 12.32 8.82
CA SER A 22 -4.77 11.16 7.98
C SER A 22 -3.80 11.12 6.80
N THR A 23 -3.53 9.91 6.30
CA THR A 23 -2.67 9.69 5.13
C THR A 23 -3.26 8.61 4.24
N ASN A 24 -2.64 8.42 3.07
CA ASN A 24 -2.97 7.33 2.15
C ASN A 24 -2.47 5.94 2.61
N ALA A 25 -1.95 5.80 3.83
CA ALA A 25 -1.35 4.55 4.32
C ALA A 25 -2.32 3.35 4.26
N ALA A 26 -3.61 3.58 4.49
CA ALA A 26 -4.61 2.51 4.39
C ALA A 26 -4.72 1.95 2.95
N ALA A 27 -4.72 2.82 1.94
CA ALA A 27 -4.77 2.40 0.54
C ALA A 27 -3.46 1.75 0.10
N GLU A 28 -2.31 2.28 0.55
CA GLU A 28 -1.00 1.68 0.28
C GLU A 28 -0.88 0.28 0.91
N ALA A 29 -1.34 0.11 2.14
CA ALA A 29 -1.39 -1.18 2.82
C ALA A 29 -2.33 -2.15 2.09
N PHE A 30 -3.48 -1.67 1.59
CA PHE A 30 -4.39 -2.48 0.80
C PHE A 30 -3.74 -2.93 -0.53
N ASN A 31 -3.06 -2.04 -1.24
CA ASN A 31 -2.30 -2.37 -2.44
C ASN A 31 -1.18 -3.39 -2.17
N ALA A 32 -0.49 -3.27 -1.03
CA ALA A 32 0.53 -4.22 -0.60
C ALA A 32 -0.08 -5.62 -0.35
N LYS A 33 -1.25 -5.69 0.30
CA LYS A 33 -1.99 -6.96 0.50
C LYS A 33 -2.38 -7.60 -0.83
N ILE A 34 -2.93 -6.84 -1.78
CA ILE A 34 -3.26 -7.34 -3.12
C ILE A 34 -2.02 -7.86 -3.83
N LYS A 35 -0.90 -7.14 -3.77
CA LYS A 35 0.37 -7.53 -4.40
C LYS A 35 0.91 -8.83 -3.80
N ALA A 36 0.88 -8.97 -2.48
CA ALA A 36 1.28 -10.19 -1.78
C ALA A 36 0.37 -11.37 -2.14
N PHE A 37 -0.95 -11.14 -2.13
CA PHE A 37 -1.93 -12.14 -2.54
C PHE A 37 -1.68 -12.59 -3.98
N ARG A 38 -1.48 -11.66 -4.92
CA ARG A 38 -1.15 -11.99 -6.32
C ARG A 38 0.15 -12.79 -6.45
N ALA A 39 1.18 -12.46 -5.66
CA ALA A 39 2.47 -13.16 -5.68
C ALA A 39 2.38 -14.62 -5.22
N SER A 40 1.35 -14.98 -4.43
CA SER A 40 1.09 -16.37 -4.06
C SER A 40 0.59 -17.23 -5.23
N PHE A 41 0.16 -16.62 -6.33
CA PHE A 41 -0.29 -17.31 -7.54
C PHE A 41 0.76 -17.20 -8.65
N ARG A 42 0.84 -18.20 -9.52
CA ARG A 42 1.69 -18.19 -10.72
C ARG A 42 1.06 -17.37 -11.86
N GLY A 43 0.55 -16.19 -11.54
CA GLY A 43 -0.21 -15.32 -12.44
C GLY A 43 -1.71 -15.32 -12.17
N VAL A 44 -2.41 -14.39 -12.83
CA VAL A 44 -3.87 -14.26 -12.78
C VAL A 44 -4.41 -14.59 -14.16
N VAL A 45 -5.01 -15.76 -14.31
CA VAL A 45 -5.60 -16.24 -15.58
C VAL A 45 -7.05 -15.78 -15.70
N ASP A 46 -7.79 -15.80 -14.59
CA ASP A 46 -9.19 -15.36 -14.51
C ASP A 46 -9.30 -14.19 -13.52
N MET A 47 -9.58 -13.00 -14.05
CA MET A 47 -9.71 -11.78 -13.27
C MET A 47 -10.97 -11.78 -12.38
N SER A 48 -12.08 -12.31 -12.88
CA SER A 48 -13.34 -12.37 -12.13
C SER A 48 -13.20 -13.29 -10.92
N PHE A 49 -12.60 -14.46 -11.11
CA PHE A 49 -12.32 -15.39 -10.03
C PHE A 49 -11.31 -14.82 -9.03
N PHE A 50 -10.26 -14.14 -9.50
CA PHE A 50 -9.30 -13.46 -8.64
C PHE A 50 -9.96 -12.39 -7.77
N LEU A 51 -10.81 -11.54 -8.33
CA LEU A 51 -11.54 -10.50 -7.60
C LEU A 51 -12.54 -11.10 -6.60
N PHE A 52 -13.24 -12.18 -6.98
CA PHE A 52 -14.10 -12.93 -6.05
C PHE A 52 -13.32 -13.43 -4.83
N ARG A 53 -12.14 -14.03 -5.05
CA ARG A 53 -11.28 -14.52 -3.96
C ARG A 53 -10.72 -13.39 -3.11
N LEU A 54 -10.30 -12.29 -3.75
CA LEU A 54 -9.80 -11.11 -3.06
C LEU A 54 -10.86 -10.53 -2.11
N ALA A 55 -12.09 -10.38 -2.60
CA ALA A 55 -13.22 -9.93 -1.79
C ALA A 55 -13.49 -10.89 -0.63
N LYS A 56 -13.47 -12.21 -0.84
CA LYS A 56 -13.72 -13.17 0.24
C LYS A 56 -12.66 -13.19 1.36
N VAL A 57 -11.45 -12.72 1.11
CA VAL A 57 -10.36 -12.72 2.10
C VAL A 57 -10.21 -11.36 2.81
N TYR A 58 -10.54 -10.27 2.10
CA TYR A 58 -10.24 -8.91 2.57
C TYR A 58 -11.47 -7.99 2.68
N ALA A 59 -12.68 -8.46 2.37
CA ALA A 59 -13.96 -7.79 2.59
C ALA A 59 -14.85 -8.61 3.52
#